data_AF-A0A421JXI1-F1
#
_entry.id   AF-A0A421JXI1-F1
#
_cell.length_a   1.000
_cell.length_b   1.000
_cell.length_c   1.000
_cell.angle_alpha   90.00
_cell.angle_beta   90.00
_cell.angle_gamma   90.00
#
_symmetry.space_group_name_H-M   'P 1'
#
loop_
_entity.id
_entity.type
_entity.pdbx_description
1 polymer ?
#
loop_
_entity_poly.entity_id
_entity_poly.type
_entity_poly.pdbx_seq_one_letter_code
_entity_poly.pdbx_strand_id
1 'polypeptide(L)'
;MASKAGSEKNPLSLFDRLQQAPYRFDFYQAMRRLECAYPDEPRLAQSRHAKRDKIRLGQDPTMAFQPSTLNSFRQGKGSLPPRLGVYFFGLFGPNGPLPLHLTEFVHDRLHNEHDPTQVAFLDHFHHRLLSLFYRVWADCQPTVSFDRPENDRFGDYLGSMIGIGSPHLRERDEMPDLAKLHYAGRFASHPRNAEGLEAVLQDFFQLPVRIDEFIGAWIDLPDNSRCRLGESLEISMLGTNIILGDRVWQAQQKFRIVLGALSFKDYQRMLPGGKSLKRLISVVKNYIGDEQDWELNLILQQPEVPQLCLNGESRLGWTSWLAQQPLGRDGDDLFLQPLELRGLHS
;
A
#
# COMPACT_ATOMS: atom_id res chain seq x y z
N MET A 1 2.23 -9.87 0.37
CA MET A 1 3.59 -9.96 0.96
C MET A 1 4.55 -9.18 0.08
N ALA A 2 4.85 -7.93 0.41
CA ALA A 2 5.85 -7.17 -0.32
C ALA A 2 7.22 -7.79 -0.05
N SER A 3 7.87 -8.31 -1.08
CA SER A 3 9.18 -8.93 -0.95
C SER A 3 10.17 -7.94 -0.32
N LYS A 4 11.06 -8.44 0.54
CA LYS A 4 12.31 -7.77 0.93
C LYS A 4 13.30 -7.68 -0.26
N ALA A 5 12.82 -7.41 -1.47
CA ALA A 5 13.64 -6.87 -2.55
C ALA A 5 13.86 -5.37 -2.27
N GLY A 6 14.41 -5.08 -1.09
CA GLY A 6 14.89 -3.75 -0.78
C GLY A 6 16.01 -3.44 -1.76
N SER A 7 15.87 -2.32 -2.47
CA SER A 7 16.97 -1.55 -3.04
C SER A 7 18.24 -1.81 -2.23
N GLU A 8 19.33 -2.25 -2.88
CA GLU A 8 20.59 -2.62 -2.22
C GLU A 8 20.96 -1.58 -1.16
N LYS A 9 20.69 -1.90 0.11
CA LYS A 9 20.96 -1.01 1.24
C LYS A 9 22.47 -0.89 1.54
N ASN A 10 23.32 -1.56 0.78
CA ASN A 10 24.76 -1.51 0.97
C ASN A 10 25.37 -0.43 0.04
N PRO A 11 25.60 0.81 0.52
CA PRO A 11 26.16 1.89 -0.28
C PRO A 11 27.50 1.52 -0.90
N LEU A 12 28.31 0.69 -0.24
CA LEU A 12 29.65 0.32 -0.69
C LEU A 12 29.59 -0.49 -1.99
N SER A 13 28.67 -1.45 -2.08
CA SER A 13 28.47 -2.24 -3.31
C SER A 13 27.99 -1.41 -4.51
N LEU A 14 27.23 -0.33 -4.25
CA LEU A 14 26.79 0.61 -5.27
C LEU A 14 27.96 1.51 -5.70
N PHE A 15 28.76 1.98 -4.75
CA PHE A 15 29.91 2.84 -5.00
C PHE A 15 30.97 2.14 -5.84
N ASP A 16 31.28 0.89 -5.54
CA ASP A 16 32.24 0.11 -6.30
C ASP A 16 31.79 -0.08 -7.75
N ARG A 17 30.51 -0.38 -7.98
CA ARG A 17 29.96 -0.52 -9.34
C ARG A 17 29.93 0.81 -10.10
N LEU A 18 29.54 1.91 -9.44
CA LEU A 18 29.57 3.25 -10.02
C LEU A 18 31.00 3.70 -10.34
N GLN A 19 31.98 3.30 -9.54
CA GLN A 19 33.38 3.62 -9.77
C GLN A 19 33.98 2.79 -10.91
N GLN A 20 33.63 1.51 -11.02
CA GLN A 20 34.14 0.63 -12.07
C GLN A 20 33.53 0.91 -13.45
N ALA A 21 32.21 1.14 -13.52
CA ALA A 21 31.50 1.28 -14.78
C ALA A 21 30.36 2.33 -14.70
N PRO A 22 30.68 3.62 -14.49
CA PRO A 22 29.67 4.68 -14.37
C PRO A 22 28.78 4.79 -15.62
N TYR A 23 29.35 4.56 -16.80
CA TYR A 23 28.65 4.61 -18.09
C TYR A 23 27.54 3.56 -18.26
N ARG A 24 27.47 2.55 -17.40
CA ARG A 24 26.38 1.55 -17.41
C ARG A 24 25.12 2.02 -16.69
N PHE A 25 25.19 3.11 -15.95
CA PHE A 25 24.08 3.63 -15.18
C PHE A 25 23.46 4.84 -15.87
N ASP A 26 22.13 4.87 -15.89
CA ASP A 26 21.39 6.10 -16.17
C ASP A 26 21.49 7.07 -14.98
N PHE A 27 21.50 8.37 -15.26
CA PHE A 27 21.61 9.42 -14.22
C PHE A 27 20.48 9.31 -13.20
N TYR A 28 19.22 9.21 -13.63
CA TYR A 28 18.08 9.18 -12.71
C TYR A 28 18.08 7.92 -11.85
N GLN A 29 18.40 6.76 -12.47
CA GLN A 29 18.49 5.50 -11.75
C GLN A 29 19.62 5.51 -10.71
N ALA A 30 20.81 6.03 -11.07
CA ALA A 30 21.92 6.16 -10.14
C ALA A 30 21.55 7.06 -8.96
N MET A 31 20.97 8.23 -9.24
CA MET A 31 20.54 9.19 -8.23
C MET A 31 19.48 8.64 -7.29
N ARG A 32 18.50 7.89 -7.81
CA ARG A 32 17.50 7.17 -6.99
C ARG A 32 18.15 6.18 -6.04
N ARG A 33 19.03 5.31 -6.53
CA ARG A 33 19.74 4.32 -5.69
C ARG A 33 20.62 4.99 -4.64
N LEU A 34 21.29 6.07 -5.02
CA LEU A 34 22.10 6.87 -4.12
C LEU A 34 21.25 7.53 -3.01
N GLU A 35 20.06 8.03 -3.33
CA GLU A 35 19.11 8.55 -2.34
C GLU A 35 18.56 7.45 -1.42
N CYS A 36 18.31 6.24 -1.93
CA CYS A 36 17.91 5.08 -1.13
C CYS A 36 19.03 4.58 -0.19
N ALA A 37 20.30 4.79 -0.55
CA ALA A 37 21.43 4.38 0.27
C ALA A 37 21.59 5.25 1.54
N TYR A 38 20.95 6.43 1.58
CA TYR A 38 20.95 7.35 2.71
C TYR A 38 19.52 7.71 3.15
N PRO A 39 18.73 6.76 3.68
CA PRO A 39 17.32 6.97 3.99
C PRO A 39 17.11 8.03 5.09
N ASP A 40 18.00 8.09 6.08
CA ASP A 40 17.90 8.99 7.24
C ASP A 40 18.26 10.45 6.93
N GLU A 41 18.84 10.71 5.76
CA GLU A 41 19.27 12.04 5.34
C GLU A 41 18.20 12.71 4.49
N PRO A 42 18.12 14.06 4.47
CA PRO A 42 17.14 14.76 3.64
C PRO A 42 17.33 14.35 2.17
N ARG A 43 16.21 14.23 1.45
CA ARG A 43 16.23 13.96 0.01
C ARG A 43 17.06 15.04 -0.71
N LEU A 44 17.76 14.67 -1.79
CA LEU A 44 18.63 15.59 -2.53
C LEU A 44 17.86 16.83 -3.00
N ALA A 45 18.48 18.01 -2.93
CA ALA A 45 17.86 19.32 -3.19
C ALA A 45 16.80 19.81 -2.17
N GLN A 46 16.33 18.98 -1.23
CA GLN A 46 15.48 19.43 -0.11
C GLN A 46 16.30 19.87 1.10
N SER A 47 17.59 19.53 1.14
CA SER A 47 18.51 20.02 2.16
C SER A 47 18.68 21.55 2.07
N ARG A 48 18.66 22.22 3.24
CA ARG A 48 18.93 23.67 3.34
C ARG A 48 20.41 24.01 3.17
N HIS A 49 21.29 23.05 3.43
CA HIS A 49 22.74 23.22 3.35
C HIS A 49 23.35 22.08 2.57
N ALA A 50 24.18 22.40 1.57
CA ALA A 50 24.88 21.41 0.78
C ALA A 50 25.70 20.44 1.64
N LYS A 51 26.18 20.85 2.82
CA LYS A 51 26.89 19.97 3.77
C LYS A 51 26.10 18.72 4.18
N ARG A 52 24.76 18.75 4.11
CA ARG A 52 23.91 17.59 4.40
C ARG A 52 23.75 16.62 3.22
N ASP A 53 24.10 17.06 2.01
CA ASP A 53 24.09 16.16 0.85
C ASP A 53 25.31 15.24 0.92
N LYS A 54 25.05 13.93 1.02
CA LYS A 54 26.09 12.89 1.14
C LYS A 54 26.88 12.66 -0.15
N ILE A 55 26.49 13.31 -1.24
CA ILE A 55 27.11 13.16 -2.55
C ILE A 55 27.22 14.54 -3.18
N ARG A 56 28.36 14.81 -3.81
CA ARG A 56 28.59 16.01 -4.62
C ARG A 56 28.33 15.69 -6.07
N LEU A 57 27.56 16.52 -6.73
CA LEU A 57 27.33 16.43 -8.17
C LEU A 57 28.17 17.51 -8.82
N GLY A 58 28.85 17.17 -9.90
CA GLY A 58 29.69 18.10 -10.62
C GLY A 58 29.75 17.76 -12.09
N GLN A 59 30.24 18.71 -12.89
CA GLN A 59 30.47 18.48 -14.30
C GLN A 59 31.96 18.22 -14.53
N ASP A 60 32.27 17.28 -15.40
CA ASP A 60 33.64 17.09 -15.86
C ASP A 60 33.84 17.78 -17.22
N PRO A 61 34.81 18.71 -17.34
CA PRO A 61 35.05 19.43 -18.60
C PRO A 61 35.65 18.46 -19.63
N THR A 62 34.95 18.28 -20.75
CA THR A 62 35.40 17.41 -21.85
C THR A 62 34.99 17.98 -23.19
N MET A 63 35.86 17.85 -24.19
CA MET A 63 35.52 18.13 -25.59
C MET A 63 35.09 16.85 -26.34
N ALA A 64 35.18 15.68 -25.69
CA ALA A 64 34.80 14.42 -26.30
C ALA A 64 33.28 14.34 -26.51
N PHE A 65 32.89 13.54 -27.49
CA PHE A 65 31.51 13.06 -27.58
C PHE A 65 31.13 12.36 -26.27
N GLN A 66 29.89 12.54 -25.82
CA GLN A 66 29.41 12.09 -24.51
C GLN A 66 28.69 10.73 -24.69
N PRO A 67 29.35 9.58 -24.48
CA PRO A 67 28.73 8.27 -24.73
C PRO A 67 27.69 7.89 -23.66
N SER A 68 27.72 8.55 -22.50
CA SER A 68 26.85 8.33 -21.36
C SER A 68 26.56 9.65 -20.64
N THR A 69 25.57 9.65 -19.75
CA THR A 69 25.27 10.83 -18.91
C THR A 69 26.26 10.98 -17.75
N LEU A 70 26.69 9.85 -17.17
CA LEU A 70 27.67 9.79 -16.09
C LEU A 70 29.08 9.60 -16.64
N ASN A 71 30.03 10.38 -16.12
CA ASN A 71 31.45 10.25 -16.44
C ASN A 71 32.19 9.42 -15.38
N SER A 72 32.16 9.89 -14.14
CA SER A 72 33.04 9.36 -13.10
C SER A 72 32.34 9.34 -11.75
N PHE A 73 32.70 8.36 -10.92
CA PHE A 73 32.36 8.35 -9.50
C PHE A 73 33.65 8.25 -8.69
N ARG A 74 33.95 9.30 -7.93
CA ARG A 74 35.16 9.38 -7.09
C ARG A 74 34.74 9.32 -5.64
N GLN A 75 35.21 8.30 -4.92
CA GLN A 75 35.00 8.23 -3.48
C GLN A 75 35.66 9.44 -2.78
N GLY A 76 35.00 9.95 -1.75
CA GLY A 76 35.51 11.06 -0.98
C GLY A 76 36.71 10.64 -0.13
N LYS A 77 37.67 11.55 0.07
CA LYS A 77 38.81 11.32 0.97
C LYS A 77 38.49 11.92 2.34
N GLY A 78 38.69 11.15 3.41
CA GLY A 78 38.45 11.60 4.79
C GLY A 78 36.99 11.93 5.05
N SER A 79 36.71 13.18 5.44
CA SER A 79 35.35 13.67 5.73
C SER A 79 34.61 14.25 4.52
N LEU A 80 35.23 14.24 3.33
CA LEU A 80 34.60 14.76 2.12
C LEU A 80 33.60 13.73 1.55
N PRO A 81 32.41 14.18 1.09
CA PRO A 81 31.47 13.30 0.39
C PRO A 81 32.02 12.84 -0.98
N PRO A 82 31.62 11.66 -1.48
CA PRO A 82 31.92 11.22 -2.84
C PRO A 82 31.40 12.22 -3.89
N ARG A 83 32.10 12.29 -5.04
CA ARG A 83 31.73 13.13 -6.18
C ARG A 83 31.28 12.28 -7.37
N LEU A 84 30.08 12.55 -7.87
CA LEU A 84 29.55 12.03 -9.12
C LEU A 84 29.69 13.09 -10.21
N GLY A 85 30.53 12.80 -11.21
CA GLY A 85 30.77 13.63 -12.38
C GLY A 85 29.80 13.29 -13.51
N VAL A 86 29.18 14.31 -14.10
CA VAL A 86 28.28 14.18 -15.25
C VAL A 86 28.86 14.88 -16.49
N TYR A 87 28.39 14.47 -17.66
CA TYR A 87 28.76 15.10 -18.92
C TYR A 87 27.72 16.11 -19.40
N PHE A 88 26.43 15.79 -19.27
CA PHE A 88 25.36 16.43 -20.05
C PHE A 88 24.88 17.79 -19.53
N PHE A 89 25.09 18.10 -18.24
CA PHE A 89 24.51 19.28 -17.61
C PHE A 89 25.55 20.08 -16.84
N GLY A 90 25.84 21.27 -17.36
CA GLY A 90 26.78 22.24 -16.79
C GLY A 90 27.24 23.24 -17.85
N LEU A 91 28.29 23.98 -17.54
CA LEU A 91 28.79 25.08 -18.37
C LEU A 91 29.75 24.65 -19.48
N PHE A 92 30.44 23.53 -19.30
CA PHE A 92 31.53 23.07 -20.18
C PHE A 92 31.10 22.00 -21.18
N GLY A 93 31.91 21.81 -22.22
CA GLY A 93 31.76 20.76 -23.20
C GLY A 93 31.01 21.16 -24.47
N PRO A 94 30.85 20.22 -25.42
CA PRO A 94 30.29 20.51 -26.75
C PRO A 94 28.86 21.07 -26.71
N ASN A 95 28.09 20.69 -25.69
CA ASN A 95 26.72 21.13 -25.47
C ASN A 95 26.61 22.21 -24.38
N GLY A 96 27.75 22.69 -23.86
CA GLY A 96 27.80 23.70 -22.81
C GLY A 96 27.58 25.11 -23.39
N PRO A 97 27.01 26.04 -22.61
CA PRO A 97 26.81 27.42 -23.02
C PRO A 97 28.12 28.23 -23.12
N LEU A 98 29.20 27.80 -22.47
CA LEU A 98 30.48 28.50 -22.56
C LEU A 98 31.21 28.18 -23.86
N PRO A 99 31.94 29.14 -24.45
CA PRO A 99 32.80 28.88 -25.59
C PRO A 99 33.75 27.70 -25.38
N LEU A 100 33.96 26.91 -26.43
CA LEU A 100 34.80 25.69 -26.37
C LEU A 100 36.23 25.95 -25.91
N HIS A 101 36.82 27.10 -26.27
CA HIS A 101 38.17 27.45 -25.82
C HIS A 101 38.29 27.56 -24.30
N LEU A 102 37.22 27.94 -23.59
CA LEU A 102 37.20 27.92 -22.11
C LEU A 102 37.11 26.49 -21.58
N THR A 103 36.38 25.61 -22.26
CA THR A 103 36.35 24.18 -21.91
C THR A 103 37.74 23.56 -22.05
N GLU A 104 38.43 23.84 -23.16
CA GLU A 104 39.80 23.40 -23.41
C GLU A 104 40.76 23.91 -22.33
N PHE A 105 40.73 25.21 -22.04
CA PHE A 105 41.54 25.82 -20.99
C PHE A 105 41.33 25.17 -19.62
N VAL A 106 40.08 24.94 -19.21
CA VAL A 106 39.76 24.28 -17.93
C VAL A 106 40.17 22.81 -17.95
N HIS A 107 39.99 22.13 -19.09
CA HIS A 107 40.39 20.74 -19.27
C HIS A 107 41.91 20.57 -19.13
N ASP A 108 42.71 21.45 -19.75
CA ASP A 108 44.17 21.47 -19.67
C ASP A 108 44.66 21.79 -18.26
N ARG A 109 44.06 22.78 -17.58
CA ARG A 109 44.35 23.07 -16.17
C ARG A 109 44.12 21.84 -15.28
N LEU A 110 43.01 21.14 -15.50
CA LEU A 110 42.65 19.97 -14.70
C LEU A 110 43.60 18.79 -14.92
N HIS A 111 43.97 18.49 -16.16
CA HIS A 111 44.74 17.28 -16.51
C HIS A 111 46.26 17.48 -16.56
N ASN A 112 46.73 18.62 -17.10
CA ASN A 112 48.16 18.88 -17.25
C ASN A 112 48.74 19.56 -16.01
N GLU A 113 48.01 20.53 -15.46
CA GLU A 113 48.50 21.38 -14.36
C GLU A 113 47.99 20.94 -12.99
N HIS A 114 47.12 19.92 -12.97
CA HIS A 114 46.54 19.34 -11.75
C HIS A 114 45.81 20.39 -10.88
N ASP A 115 45.24 21.42 -11.51
CA ASP A 115 44.51 22.50 -10.84
C ASP A 115 42.97 22.32 -11.03
N PRO A 116 42.26 21.80 -10.02
CA PRO A 116 40.82 21.63 -10.08
C PRO A 116 40.03 22.89 -9.70
N THR A 117 40.68 24.02 -9.41
CA THR A 117 40.06 25.18 -8.74
C THR A 117 38.83 25.70 -9.48
N GLN A 118 38.90 25.86 -10.81
CA GLN A 118 37.79 26.37 -11.61
C GLN A 118 36.62 25.40 -11.65
N VAL A 119 36.89 24.10 -11.82
CA VAL A 119 35.86 23.05 -11.80
C VAL A 119 35.21 22.99 -10.42
N ALA A 120 36.00 22.99 -9.34
CA ALA A 120 35.50 22.93 -7.98
C ALA A 120 34.65 24.16 -7.60
N PHE A 121 35.04 25.35 -8.06
CA PHE A 121 34.26 26.58 -7.89
C PHE A 121 32.90 26.48 -8.59
N LEU A 122 32.89 26.08 -9.87
CA LEU A 122 31.66 25.98 -10.65
C LEU A 122 30.77 24.83 -10.18
N ASP A 123 31.35 23.75 -9.67
CA ASP A 123 30.62 22.64 -9.06
C ASP A 123 29.78 23.08 -7.85
N HIS A 124 30.10 24.20 -7.20
CA HIS A 124 29.21 24.77 -6.18
C HIS A 124 27.82 25.13 -6.75
N PHE A 125 27.81 25.68 -7.97
CA PHE A 125 26.59 26.04 -8.69
C PHE A 125 25.98 24.83 -9.39
N HIS A 126 26.79 24.02 -10.08
CA HIS A 126 26.32 22.82 -10.76
C HIS A 126 25.65 21.85 -9.79
N HIS A 127 26.21 21.65 -8.59
CA HIS A 127 25.66 20.71 -7.62
C HIS A 127 24.20 21.00 -7.28
N ARG A 128 23.86 22.27 -7.01
CA ARG A 128 22.48 22.64 -6.67
C ARG A 128 21.55 22.47 -7.88
N LEU A 129 21.98 22.88 -9.06
CA LEU A 129 21.17 22.78 -10.28
C LEU A 129 20.93 21.32 -10.68
N LEU A 130 21.97 20.48 -10.66
CA LEU A 130 21.87 19.04 -10.92
C LEU A 130 20.95 18.34 -9.91
N SER A 131 21.05 18.71 -8.63
CA SER A 131 20.19 18.15 -7.59
C SER A 131 18.72 18.54 -7.83
N LEU A 132 18.44 19.79 -8.20
CA LEU A 132 17.09 20.24 -8.54
C LEU A 132 16.58 19.58 -9.82
N PHE A 133 17.43 19.41 -10.82
CA PHE A 133 17.09 18.72 -12.07
C PHE A 133 16.64 17.27 -11.80
N TYR A 134 17.37 16.55 -10.95
CA TYR A 134 16.93 15.24 -10.46
C TYR A 134 15.62 15.33 -9.66
N ARG A 135 15.49 16.31 -8.76
CA ARG A 135 14.32 16.46 -7.89
C ARG A 135 13.02 16.66 -8.67
N VAL A 136 13.03 17.50 -9.72
CA VAL A 136 11.86 17.72 -10.57
C VAL A 136 11.38 16.41 -11.20
N TRP A 137 12.30 15.58 -11.68
CA TRP A 137 11.95 14.25 -12.18
C TRP A 137 11.43 13.34 -11.06
N ALA A 138 12.14 13.25 -9.93
CA ALA A 138 11.82 12.35 -8.82
C ALA A 138 10.46 12.65 -8.18
N ASP A 139 10.10 13.92 -8.04
CA ASP A 139 8.83 14.34 -7.43
C ASP A 139 7.61 14.00 -8.31
N CYS A 140 7.81 13.80 -9.61
CA CYS A 140 6.76 13.34 -10.53
C CYS A 140 6.65 11.81 -10.63
N GLN A 141 7.48 11.05 -9.91
CA GLN A 141 7.52 9.58 -10.01
C GLN A 141 6.94 8.93 -8.75
N PRO A 142 5.80 8.22 -8.84
CA PRO A 142 5.20 7.56 -7.67
C PRO A 142 6.13 6.49 -7.09
N THR A 143 6.85 5.77 -7.95
CA THR A 143 7.80 4.74 -7.51
C THR A 143 8.97 5.28 -6.71
N VAL A 144 9.42 6.51 -6.98
CA VAL A 144 10.52 7.17 -6.25
C VAL A 144 10.03 7.79 -4.95
N SER A 145 8.76 8.26 -4.93
CA SER A 145 8.12 8.70 -3.70
C SER A 145 8.00 7.53 -2.71
N PHE A 146 7.53 6.38 -3.20
CA PHE A 146 7.30 5.14 -2.43
C PHE A 146 8.57 4.51 -1.82
N ASP A 147 9.76 4.83 -2.32
CA ASP A 147 11.03 4.36 -1.72
C ASP A 147 11.23 4.86 -0.28
N ARG A 148 10.52 5.92 0.11
CA ARG A 148 10.50 6.48 1.47
C ARG A 148 9.04 6.66 1.92
N PRO A 149 8.39 5.58 2.42
CA PRO A 149 6.96 5.56 2.74
C PRO A 149 6.52 6.66 3.71
N GLU A 150 7.40 7.05 4.64
CA GLU A 150 7.14 8.11 5.61
C GLU A 150 6.94 9.50 4.99
N ASN A 151 7.41 9.70 3.74
CA ASN A 151 7.30 10.94 2.99
C ASN A 151 6.71 10.70 1.58
N ASP A 152 5.83 9.70 1.43
CA ASP A 152 5.19 9.38 0.16
C ASP A 152 3.95 10.25 -0.10
N ARG A 153 4.14 11.30 -0.92
CA ARG A 153 3.07 12.23 -1.29
C ARG A 153 2.00 11.57 -2.17
N PHE A 154 2.36 10.58 -2.97
CA PHE A 154 1.38 9.90 -3.82
C PHE A 154 0.47 9.01 -3.00
N GLY A 155 1.01 8.36 -1.96
CA GLY A 155 0.23 7.68 -0.94
C GLY A 155 -0.79 8.62 -0.27
N ASP A 156 -0.38 9.85 0.08
CA ASP A 156 -1.29 10.85 0.64
C ASP A 156 -2.41 11.27 -0.34
N TYR A 157 -2.09 11.46 -1.63
CA TYR A 157 -3.07 11.80 -2.65
C TYR A 157 -4.09 10.69 -2.87
N LEU A 158 -3.63 9.45 -3.02
CA LEU A 158 -4.51 8.29 -3.16
C LEU A 158 -5.35 8.07 -1.89
N GLY A 159 -4.73 8.21 -0.71
CA GLY A 159 -5.40 8.09 0.57
C GLY A 159 -6.50 9.13 0.76
N SER A 160 -6.30 10.35 0.24
CA SER A 160 -7.32 11.42 0.31
C SER A 160 -8.59 11.07 -0.46
N MET A 161 -8.49 10.31 -1.55
CA MET A 161 -9.65 9.87 -2.34
C MET A 161 -10.54 8.85 -1.60
N ILE A 162 -9.99 8.17 -0.60
CA ILE A 162 -10.67 7.10 0.16
C ILE A 162 -10.82 7.43 1.65
N GLY A 163 -10.61 8.71 2.03
CA GLY A 163 -10.85 9.18 3.40
C GLY A 163 -9.72 8.91 4.40
N ILE A 164 -8.53 8.46 3.98
CA ILE A 164 -7.35 8.22 4.84
C ILE A 164 -6.17 9.19 4.57
N GLY A 165 -6.45 10.31 3.89
CA GLY A 165 -5.43 11.30 3.52
C GLY A 165 -4.74 11.94 4.74
N SER A 166 -5.48 12.14 5.83
CA SER A 166 -4.96 12.71 7.07
C SER A 166 -4.22 11.66 7.92
N PRO A 167 -3.05 11.99 8.51
CA PRO A 167 -2.30 11.05 9.35
C PRO A 167 -3.12 10.45 10.51
N HIS A 168 -4.03 11.23 11.10
CA HIS A 168 -4.92 10.79 12.20
C HIS A 168 -6.02 9.79 11.77
N LEU A 169 -6.19 9.57 10.47
CA LEU A 169 -7.15 8.63 9.89
C LEU A 169 -6.48 7.32 9.46
N ARG A 170 -5.15 7.23 9.60
CA ARG A 170 -4.34 6.03 9.31
C ARG A 170 -4.31 5.10 10.51
N GLU A 171 -4.08 3.81 10.25
CA GLU A 171 -3.87 2.76 11.26
C GLU A 171 -5.02 2.64 12.29
N ARG A 172 -6.26 2.94 11.87
CA ARG A 172 -7.45 2.92 12.76
C ARG A 172 -8.14 1.56 12.89
N ASP A 173 -7.71 0.58 12.10
CA ASP A 173 -8.31 -0.74 12.03
C ASP A 173 -7.27 -1.80 11.62
N GLU A 174 -7.70 -3.05 11.51
CA GLU A 174 -6.82 -4.18 11.22
C GLU A 174 -6.50 -4.33 9.73
N MET A 175 -7.12 -3.55 8.84
CA MET A 175 -6.80 -3.54 7.42
C MET A 175 -5.58 -2.63 7.20
N PRO A 176 -4.44 -3.17 6.70
CA PRO A 176 -3.27 -2.34 6.47
C PRO A 176 -3.55 -1.21 5.48
N ASP A 177 -3.13 0.01 5.79
CA ASP A 177 -3.42 1.17 4.95
C ASP A 177 -2.83 1.04 3.53
N LEU A 178 -1.69 0.36 3.39
CA LEU A 178 -1.14 0.06 2.06
C LEU A 178 -2.10 -0.79 1.21
N ALA A 179 -2.84 -1.71 1.83
CA ALA A 179 -3.87 -2.48 1.16
C ALA A 179 -5.07 -1.58 0.79
N LYS A 180 -5.45 -0.64 1.65
CA LYS A 180 -6.48 0.36 1.34
C LYS A 180 -6.11 1.18 0.10
N LEU A 181 -4.85 1.63 0.02
CA LEU A 181 -4.32 2.35 -1.14
C LEU A 181 -4.31 1.50 -2.41
N HIS A 182 -3.99 0.20 -2.30
CA HIS A 182 -4.04 -0.71 -3.44
C HIS A 182 -5.45 -0.83 -4.04
N TYR A 183 -6.47 -0.93 -3.19
CA TYR A 183 -7.87 -0.99 -3.61
C TYR A 183 -8.53 0.38 -3.73
N ALA A 184 -7.77 1.48 -3.81
CA ALA A 184 -8.33 2.83 -3.79
C ALA A 184 -9.36 3.06 -4.91
N GLY A 185 -9.16 2.47 -6.09
CA GLY A 185 -10.13 2.55 -7.19
C GLY A 185 -11.50 1.93 -6.87
N ARG A 186 -11.55 0.88 -6.05
CA ARG A 186 -12.80 0.26 -5.59
C ARG A 186 -13.42 1.01 -4.41
N PHE A 187 -12.60 1.52 -3.50
CA PHE A 187 -13.06 2.30 -2.34
C PHE A 187 -13.49 3.72 -2.69
N ALA A 188 -12.97 4.32 -3.76
CA ALA A 188 -13.34 5.68 -4.17
C ALA A 188 -14.73 5.75 -4.81
N SER A 189 -15.26 4.63 -5.33
CA SER A 189 -16.60 4.58 -5.92
C SER A 189 -17.68 4.79 -4.86
N HIS A 190 -18.60 5.73 -5.10
CA HIS A 190 -19.74 5.95 -4.20
C HIS A 190 -20.72 4.76 -4.17
N PRO A 191 -21.18 4.19 -5.31
CA PRO A 191 -21.96 2.96 -5.26
C PRO A 191 -21.07 1.80 -4.82
N ARG A 192 -21.50 1.13 -3.74
CA ARG A 192 -20.89 -0.10 -3.22
C ARG A 192 -21.58 -1.28 -3.87
N ASN A 193 -20.84 -2.02 -4.70
CA ASN A 193 -21.38 -3.17 -5.42
C ASN A 193 -20.86 -4.49 -4.85
N ALA A 194 -21.66 -5.56 -4.98
CA ALA A 194 -21.28 -6.88 -4.51
C ALA A 194 -19.99 -7.38 -5.19
N GLU A 195 -19.89 -7.27 -6.51
CA GLU A 195 -18.70 -7.71 -7.26
C GLU A 195 -17.40 -7.02 -6.79
N GLY A 196 -17.46 -5.74 -6.39
CA GLY A 196 -16.30 -5.02 -5.89
C GLY A 196 -15.84 -5.50 -4.51
N LEU A 197 -16.78 -5.76 -3.61
CA LEU A 197 -16.46 -6.35 -2.31
C LEU A 197 -15.92 -7.77 -2.48
N GLU A 198 -16.53 -8.58 -3.36
CA GLU A 198 -16.08 -9.92 -3.67
C GLU A 198 -14.64 -9.93 -4.18
N ALA A 199 -14.33 -9.09 -5.17
CA ALA A 199 -12.98 -8.99 -5.75
C ALA A 199 -11.92 -8.56 -4.71
N VAL A 200 -12.25 -7.59 -3.85
CA VAL A 200 -11.34 -7.14 -2.79
C VAL A 200 -11.07 -8.27 -1.79
N LEU A 201 -12.11 -9.00 -1.38
CA LEU A 201 -11.99 -10.10 -0.43
C LEU A 201 -11.21 -11.29 -1.01
N GLN A 202 -11.49 -11.67 -2.26
CA GLN A 202 -10.78 -12.74 -2.97
C GLN A 202 -9.29 -12.43 -3.06
N ASP A 203 -8.92 -11.23 -3.54
CA ASP A 203 -7.52 -10.85 -3.71
C ASP A 203 -6.81 -10.64 -2.37
N PHE A 204 -7.46 -10.03 -1.37
CA PHE A 204 -6.81 -9.76 -0.08
C PHE A 204 -6.53 -11.05 0.72
N PHE A 205 -7.49 -11.99 0.75
CA PHE A 205 -7.36 -13.23 1.52
C PHE A 205 -6.80 -14.40 0.71
N GLN A 206 -6.74 -14.28 -0.62
CA GLN A 206 -6.38 -15.34 -1.55
C GLN A 206 -7.25 -16.59 -1.32
N LEU A 207 -8.56 -16.37 -1.17
CA LEU A 207 -9.58 -17.39 -0.93
C LEU A 207 -10.74 -17.25 -1.91
N PRO A 208 -11.46 -18.34 -2.22
CA PRO A 208 -12.72 -18.25 -2.94
C PRO A 208 -13.77 -17.54 -2.08
N VAL A 209 -14.35 -16.47 -2.62
CA VAL A 209 -15.40 -15.67 -1.97
C VAL A 209 -16.55 -15.52 -2.94
N ARG A 210 -17.79 -15.60 -2.46
CA ARG A 210 -19.00 -15.24 -3.18
C ARG A 210 -19.87 -14.36 -2.30
N ILE A 211 -20.55 -13.38 -2.89
CA ILE A 211 -21.53 -12.57 -2.17
C ILE A 211 -22.93 -12.96 -2.59
N ASP A 212 -23.73 -13.40 -1.62
CA ASP A 212 -25.16 -13.65 -1.79
C ASP A 212 -25.92 -12.41 -1.31
N GLU A 213 -26.54 -11.71 -2.25
CA GLU A 213 -27.34 -10.51 -2.00
C GLU A 213 -28.76 -10.87 -1.51
N PHE A 214 -29.41 -9.90 -0.88
CA PHE A 214 -30.81 -9.97 -0.46
C PHE A 214 -31.17 -11.12 0.49
N ILE A 215 -30.38 -11.30 1.55
CA ILE A 215 -30.66 -12.30 2.58
C ILE A 215 -31.76 -11.79 3.50
N GLY A 216 -32.82 -12.57 3.63
CA GLY A 216 -33.94 -12.24 4.52
C GLY A 216 -33.56 -12.34 5.99
N ALA A 217 -33.98 -11.35 6.77
CA ALA A 217 -33.85 -11.30 8.22
C ALA A 217 -35.15 -10.82 8.87
N TRP A 218 -35.39 -11.29 10.09
CA TRP A 218 -36.42 -10.74 10.96
C TRP A 218 -35.87 -9.52 11.69
N ILE A 219 -36.55 -8.39 11.57
CA ILE A 219 -36.25 -7.14 12.26
C ILE A 219 -37.27 -6.96 13.38
N ASP A 220 -36.79 -6.74 14.61
CA ASP A 220 -37.65 -6.41 15.74
C ASP A 220 -38.23 -5.01 15.58
N LEU A 221 -39.56 -4.90 15.71
CA LEU A 221 -40.24 -3.61 15.71
C LEU A 221 -40.11 -2.96 17.09
N PRO A 222 -39.69 -1.68 17.16
CA PRO A 222 -39.68 -0.95 18.41
C PRO A 222 -41.10 -0.81 18.96
N ASP A 223 -41.23 -0.68 20.29
CA ASP A 223 -42.54 -0.73 20.97
C ASP A 223 -43.54 0.32 20.45
N ASN A 224 -43.05 1.47 20.01
CA ASN A 224 -43.86 2.54 19.44
C ASN A 224 -44.34 2.29 17.99
N SER A 225 -43.81 1.27 17.32
CA SER A 225 -44.22 0.85 15.97
C SER A 225 -45.08 -0.41 15.99
N ARG A 226 -45.40 -0.94 17.18
CA ARG A 226 -46.27 -2.11 17.34
C ARG A 226 -47.73 -1.65 17.32
N CYS A 227 -48.52 -2.21 16.41
CA CYS A 227 -49.94 -1.91 16.34
C CYS A 227 -50.66 -2.45 17.59
N ARG A 228 -51.26 -1.53 18.36
CA ARG A 228 -52.15 -1.85 19.49
C ARG A 228 -53.50 -1.22 19.25
N LEU A 229 -54.54 -2.03 19.43
CA LEU A 229 -55.92 -1.61 19.16
C LEU A 229 -56.28 -0.41 20.05
N GLY A 230 -56.70 0.69 19.44
CA GLY A 230 -57.14 1.89 20.15
C GLY A 230 -56.04 2.90 20.55
N GLU A 231 -54.77 2.64 20.25
CA GLU A 231 -53.69 3.58 20.60
C GLU A 231 -53.42 4.65 19.53
N SER A 232 -53.23 4.28 18.26
CA SER A 232 -52.93 5.24 17.20
C SER A 232 -53.49 4.82 15.84
N LEU A 233 -54.17 5.74 15.16
CA LEU A 233 -54.63 5.53 13.78
C LEU A 233 -53.47 5.59 12.77
N GLU A 234 -52.32 6.16 13.12
CA GLU A 234 -51.18 6.32 12.21
C GLU A 234 -50.42 5.02 11.93
N ILE A 235 -50.58 3.97 12.75
CA ILE A 235 -49.89 2.67 12.63
C ILE A 235 -50.84 1.46 12.60
N SER A 236 -52.15 1.72 12.55
CA SER A 236 -53.18 0.69 12.74
C SER A 236 -54.18 0.63 11.57
N MET A 237 -53.83 1.16 10.39
CA MET A 237 -54.70 1.11 9.22
C MET A 237 -54.46 -0.15 8.39
N LEU A 238 -55.50 -0.96 8.28
CA LEU A 238 -55.51 -2.17 7.45
C LEU A 238 -55.29 -1.82 5.98
N GLY A 239 -54.38 -2.53 5.32
CA GLY A 239 -54.04 -2.35 3.91
C GLY A 239 -53.08 -1.20 3.62
N THR A 240 -52.71 -0.41 4.64
CA THR A 240 -51.80 0.73 4.47
C THR A 240 -50.50 0.51 5.23
N ASN A 241 -50.56 0.37 6.55
CA ASN A 241 -49.36 0.42 7.40
C ASN A 241 -49.43 -0.46 8.66
N ILE A 242 -50.49 -1.25 8.83
CA ILE A 242 -50.55 -2.23 9.92
C ILE A 242 -49.54 -3.36 9.66
N ILE A 243 -48.69 -3.63 10.66
CA ILE A 243 -47.80 -4.80 10.67
C ILE A 243 -48.29 -5.75 11.76
N LEU A 244 -48.39 -7.04 11.42
CA LEU A 244 -48.81 -8.08 12.35
C LEU A 244 -47.59 -8.62 13.12
N GLY A 245 -47.64 -8.58 14.45
CA GLY A 245 -46.62 -9.14 15.33
C GLY A 245 -45.61 -8.10 15.83
N ASP A 246 -44.54 -8.60 16.44
CA ASP A 246 -43.44 -7.81 16.98
C ASP A 246 -42.22 -7.75 16.05
N ARG A 247 -42.30 -8.42 14.88
CA ARG A 247 -41.20 -8.54 13.91
C ARG A 247 -41.67 -8.41 12.48
N VAL A 248 -40.82 -7.87 11.61
CA VAL A 248 -41.03 -7.78 10.16
C VAL A 248 -39.93 -8.54 9.40
N TRP A 249 -40.30 -9.24 8.34
CA TRP A 249 -39.34 -9.91 7.45
C TRP A 249 -38.88 -8.93 6.37
N GLN A 250 -37.56 -8.71 6.27
CA GLN A 250 -36.96 -7.83 5.28
C GLN A 250 -35.71 -8.47 4.67
N ALA A 251 -35.55 -8.33 3.35
CA ALA A 251 -34.44 -8.91 2.60
C ALA A 251 -33.53 -7.87 1.94
N GLN A 252 -33.64 -6.58 2.27
CA GLN A 252 -32.87 -5.52 1.59
C GLN A 252 -31.64 -5.04 2.37
N GLN A 253 -31.59 -5.30 3.68
CA GLN A 253 -30.56 -4.74 4.57
C GLN A 253 -29.43 -5.72 4.90
N LYS A 254 -29.58 -7.00 4.51
CA LYS A 254 -28.63 -8.04 4.86
C LYS A 254 -28.12 -8.79 3.63
N PHE A 255 -26.82 -9.05 3.61
CA PHE A 255 -26.17 -9.91 2.63
C PHE A 255 -25.32 -10.98 3.31
N ARG A 256 -24.87 -11.98 2.55
CA ARG A 256 -24.02 -13.05 3.06
C ARG A 256 -22.72 -13.11 2.28
N ILE A 257 -21.62 -13.16 3.02
CA ILE A 257 -20.30 -13.45 2.50
C ILE A 257 -20.08 -14.95 2.63
N VAL A 258 -19.95 -15.65 1.51
CA VAL A 258 -19.64 -17.07 1.45
C VAL A 258 -18.14 -17.23 1.19
N LEU A 259 -17.41 -17.83 2.13
CA LEU A 259 -15.99 -18.17 1.96
C LEU A 259 -15.85 -19.67 1.77
N GLY A 260 -15.36 -20.11 0.62
CA GLY A 260 -14.98 -21.49 0.40
C GLY A 260 -15.30 -22.06 -0.97
N ALA A 261 -14.97 -23.33 -1.22
CA ALA A 261 -14.56 -24.31 -0.20
C ALA A 261 -13.11 -24.13 0.32
N LEU A 262 -12.94 -24.09 1.65
CA LEU A 262 -11.67 -23.79 2.35
C LEU A 262 -10.95 -25.04 2.86
N SER A 263 -9.64 -24.93 3.08
CA SER A 263 -8.90 -25.87 3.91
C SER A 263 -9.26 -25.69 5.40
N PHE A 264 -9.07 -26.69 6.23
CA PHE A 264 -9.30 -26.66 7.67
C PHE A 264 -8.44 -25.59 8.36
N LYS A 265 -7.22 -25.36 7.88
CA LYS A 265 -6.35 -24.29 8.38
C LYS A 265 -6.92 -22.90 8.05
N ASP A 266 -7.42 -22.71 6.83
CA ASP A 266 -8.02 -21.46 6.40
C ASP A 266 -9.43 -21.24 6.97
N TYR A 267 -10.11 -22.31 7.33
CA TYR A 267 -11.34 -22.28 8.09
C TYR A 267 -11.07 -21.81 9.53
N GLN A 268 -10.13 -22.43 10.23
CA GLN A 268 -9.79 -22.10 11.61
C GLN A 268 -9.31 -20.64 11.80
N ARG A 269 -8.57 -20.08 10.82
CA ARG A 269 -8.12 -18.67 10.90
C ARG A 269 -9.28 -17.67 10.78
N MET A 270 -10.40 -18.07 10.18
CA MET A 270 -11.61 -17.25 9.99
C MET A 270 -12.63 -17.40 11.11
N LEU A 271 -12.42 -18.34 12.03
CA LEU A 271 -13.27 -18.50 13.21
C LEU A 271 -13.08 -17.36 14.22
N PRO A 272 -14.05 -17.14 15.13
CA PRO A 272 -13.91 -16.21 16.22
C PRO A 272 -12.66 -16.48 17.07
N GLY A 273 -11.92 -15.41 17.39
CA GLY A 273 -10.58 -15.46 18.01
C GLY A 273 -9.43 -15.50 17.00
N GLY A 274 -9.69 -15.74 15.72
CA GLY A 274 -8.71 -15.66 14.64
C GLY A 274 -8.40 -14.22 14.21
N LYS A 275 -7.14 -13.94 13.86
CA LYS A 275 -6.72 -12.62 13.34
C LYS A 275 -7.35 -12.29 11.98
N SER A 276 -7.64 -13.30 11.15
CA SER A 276 -8.20 -13.07 9.81
C SER A 276 -9.63 -12.60 9.85
N LEU A 277 -10.43 -13.05 10.83
CA LEU A 277 -11.81 -12.56 11.00
C LEU A 277 -11.84 -11.06 11.36
N LYS A 278 -10.96 -10.61 12.26
CA LYS A 278 -10.85 -9.16 12.59
C LYS A 278 -10.53 -8.33 11.34
N ARG A 279 -9.60 -8.80 10.51
CA ARG A 279 -9.28 -8.16 9.22
C ARG A 279 -10.46 -8.17 8.25
N LEU A 280 -11.20 -9.28 8.16
CA LEU A 280 -12.37 -9.39 7.31
C LEU A 280 -13.40 -8.33 7.67
N ILE A 281 -13.69 -8.20 8.97
CA ILE A 281 -14.59 -7.17 9.50
C ILE A 281 -14.09 -5.77 9.11
N SER A 282 -12.78 -5.48 9.29
CA SER A 282 -12.21 -4.19 8.90
C SER A 282 -12.33 -3.92 7.40
N VAL A 283 -12.07 -4.90 6.54
CA VAL A 283 -12.19 -4.74 5.07
C VAL A 283 -13.64 -4.44 4.68
N VAL A 284 -14.60 -5.23 5.19
CA VAL A 284 -16.02 -5.01 4.93
C VAL A 284 -16.45 -3.63 5.42
N LYS A 285 -16.09 -3.26 6.65
CA LYS A 285 -16.41 -1.94 7.22
C LYS A 285 -15.81 -0.78 6.42
N ASN A 286 -14.59 -0.91 5.89
CA ASN A 286 -14.00 0.11 5.02
C ASN A 286 -14.73 0.22 3.66
N TYR A 287 -15.38 -0.86 3.20
CA TYR A 287 -16.11 -0.87 1.92
C TYR A 287 -17.55 -0.36 2.06
N ILE A 288 -18.35 -0.96 2.95
CA ILE A 288 -19.78 -0.65 3.09
C ILE A 288 -20.11 0.33 4.23
N GLY A 289 -19.16 0.64 5.11
CA GLY A 289 -19.43 1.39 6.34
C GLY A 289 -20.21 0.56 7.37
N ASP A 290 -21.22 1.18 7.98
CA ASP A 290 -22.12 0.60 8.99
C ASP A 290 -23.59 0.55 8.47
N GLU A 291 -23.80 0.57 7.15
CA GLU A 291 -25.12 0.75 6.52
C GLU A 291 -25.93 -0.55 6.38
N GLN A 292 -25.24 -1.70 6.24
CA GLN A 292 -25.86 -3.00 5.97
C GLN A 292 -25.35 -4.06 6.92
N ASP A 293 -26.24 -4.94 7.35
CA ASP A 293 -25.90 -6.13 8.11
C ASP A 293 -25.33 -7.20 7.18
N TRP A 294 -24.48 -8.06 7.73
CA TRP A 294 -23.94 -9.18 6.97
C TRP A 294 -23.66 -10.38 7.85
N GLU A 295 -23.75 -11.55 7.22
CA GLU A 295 -23.35 -12.81 7.82
C GLU A 295 -22.25 -13.48 7.01
N LEU A 296 -21.46 -14.30 7.69
CA LEU A 296 -20.35 -15.03 7.12
C LEU A 296 -20.69 -16.52 7.11
N ASN A 297 -20.77 -17.11 5.92
CA ASN A 297 -20.84 -18.55 5.74
C ASN A 297 -19.42 -19.07 5.44
N LEU A 298 -18.93 -19.99 6.26
CA LEU A 298 -17.65 -20.67 6.04
C LEU A 298 -17.91 -22.08 5.51
N ILE A 299 -17.49 -22.36 4.28
CA ILE A 299 -17.60 -23.67 3.64
C ILE A 299 -16.28 -24.41 3.79
N LEU A 300 -16.27 -25.52 4.51
CA LEU A 300 -15.13 -26.41 4.67
C LEU A 300 -15.15 -27.50 3.58
N GLN A 301 -14.04 -27.73 2.89
CA GLN A 301 -13.93 -28.80 1.88
C GLN A 301 -14.25 -30.17 2.50
N GLN A 302 -15.07 -30.97 1.81
CA GLN A 302 -15.48 -32.32 2.24
C GLN A 302 -14.34 -33.17 2.85
N PRO A 303 -13.17 -33.36 2.20
CA PRO A 303 -12.12 -34.21 2.75
C PRO A 303 -11.49 -33.66 4.04
N GLU A 304 -11.66 -32.37 4.31
CA GLU A 304 -11.09 -31.68 5.45
C GLU A 304 -12.05 -31.55 6.64
N VAL A 305 -13.29 -32.03 6.51
CA VAL A 305 -14.27 -32.07 7.60
C VAL A 305 -13.79 -33.05 8.66
N PRO A 306 -13.42 -32.59 9.87
CA PRO A 306 -12.91 -33.46 10.91
C PRO A 306 -14.03 -34.36 11.47
N GLN A 307 -13.68 -35.60 11.81
CA GLN A 307 -14.55 -36.44 12.61
C GLN A 307 -14.63 -35.91 14.04
N LEU A 308 -15.82 -35.96 14.62
CA LEU A 308 -16.04 -35.51 15.99
C LEU A 308 -15.34 -36.45 16.98
N CYS A 309 -14.34 -35.92 17.68
CA CYS A 309 -13.60 -36.64 18.72
C CYS A 309 -13.66 -35.87 20.04
N LEU A 310 -13.81 -36.59 21.16
CA LEU A 310 -13.74 -36.03 22.51
C LEU A 310 -12.28 -35.89 22.96
N ASN A 311 -11.47 -35.15 22.20
CA ASN A 311 -10.06 -34.91 22.50
C ASN A 311 -9.77 -33.49 23.02
N GLY A 312 -10.81 -32.65 23.15
CA GLY A 312 -10.70 -31.26 23.61
C GLY A 312 -10.26 -30.26 22.53
N GLU A 313 -10.05 -30.69 21.29
CA GLU A 313 -9.62 -29.82 20.18
C GLU A 313 -10.80 -29.30 19.33
N SER A 314 -11.96 -29.98 19.39
CA SER A 314 -13.18 -29.56 18.71
C SER A 314 -13.96 -28.51 19.51
N ARG A 315 -14.41 -27.45 18.83
CA ARG A 315 -15.25 -26.39 19.41
C ARG A 315 -16.68 -26.59 18.94
N LEU A 316 -17.60 -26.76 19.90
CA LEU A 316 -18.99 -26.99 19.61
C LEU A 316 -19.59 -25.84 18.79
N GLY A 317 -20.28 -26.17 17.71
CA GLY A 317 -20.93 -25.21 16.82
C GLY A 317 -20.00 -24.50 15.85
N TRP A 318 -18.68 -24.70 15.93
CA TRP A 318 -17.70 -24.12 14.99
C TRP A 318 -16.87 -25.16 14.26
N THR A 319 -16.36 -26.20 14.93
CA THR A 319 -15.51 -27.23 14.30
C THR A 319 -15.99 -28.65 14.60
N SER A 320 -17.28 -28.80 14.89
CA SER A 320 -17.90 -30.06 15.27
C SER A 320 -19.07 -30.37 14.33
N TRP A 321 -19.00 -31.50 13.62
CA TRP A 321 -20.12 -32.05 12.85
C TRP A 321 -20.56 -33.37 13.46
N LEU A 322 -21.86 -33.49 13.74
CA LEU A 322 -22.43 -34.71 14.30
C LEU A 322 -22.74 -35.70 13.17
N ALA A 323 -21.76 -36.53 12.81
CA ALA A 323 -21.94 -37.56 11.79
C ALA A 323 -21.19 -38.85 12.17
N GLN A 324 -21.85 -40.00 12.00
CA GLN A 324 -21.23 -41.32 12.19
C GLN A 324 -20.28 -41.71 11.04
N GLN A 325 -20.44 -41.07 9.88
CA GLN A 325 -19.63 -41.25 8.68
C GLN A 325 -19.14 -39.87 8.19
N PRO A 326 -18.08 -39.80 7.36
CA PRO A 326 -17.71 -38.55 6.71
C PRO A 326 -18.93 -37.94 6.01
N LEU A 327 -19.09 -36.61 6.12
CA LEU A 327 -20.33 -35.91 5.72
C LEU A 327 -20.76 -36.16 4.27
N GLY A 328 -19.83 -36.57 3.39
CA GLY A 328 -20.11 -36.82 1.97
C GLY A 328 -20.32 -35.56 1.13
N ARG A 329 -20.26 -34.38 1.75
CA ARG A 329 -20.41 -33.04 1.17
C ARG A 329 -19.51 -32.05 1.90
N ASP A 330 -19.37 -30.85 1.35
CA ASP A 330 -18.70 -29.74 2.03
C ASP A 330 -19.47 -29.35 3.31
N GLY A 331 -18.74 -28.92 4.34
CA GLY A 331 -19.32 -28.44 5.59
C GLY A 331 -19.74 -26.97 5.45
N ASP A 332 -20.99 -26.72 5.09
CA ASP A 332 -21.58 -25.40 4.82
C ASP A 332 -22.57 -24.93 5.92
N ASP A 333 -22.60 -25.62 7.05
CA ASP A 333 -23.58 -25.41 8.12
C ASP A 333 -23.27 -24.18 9.02
N LEU A 334 -22.07 -23.59 8.93
CA LEU A 334 -21.65 -22.52 9.84
C LEU A 334 -21.98 -21.13 9.30
N PHE A 335 -22.94 -20.47 9.96
CA PHE A 335 -23.25 -19.06 9.77
C PHE A 335 -22.82 -18.24 10.98
N LEU A 336 -21.92 -17.29 10.77
CA LEU A 336 -21.47 -16.34 11.80
C LEU A 336 -22.10 -14.97 11.54
N GLN A 337 -22.46 -14.26 12.61
CA GLN A 337 -22.88 -12.86 12.57
C GLN A 337 -21.80 -12.01 13.22
N PRO A 338 -20.82 -11.50 12.45
CA PRO A 338 -19.58 -11.01 13.06
C PRO A 338 -19.76 -9.73 13.90
N LEU A 339 -20.83 -8.97 13.65
CA LEU A 339 -21.18 -7.76 14.40
C LEU A 339 -21.79 -8.07 15.77
N GLU A 340 -22.43 -9.24 15.95
CA GLU A 340 -23.07 -9.65 17.21
C GLU A 340 -22.14 -10.43 18.14
N LEU A 341 -20.94 -10.81 17.66
CA LEU A 341 -19.94 -11.51 18.45
C LEU A 341 -19.40 -10.61 19.57
N ARG A 342 -20.08 -10.63 20.72
CA ARG A 342 -19.63 -10.03 21.98
C ARG A 342 -18.23 -10.55 22.30
N GLY A 343 -17.22 -9.66 22.28
CA GLY A 343 -15.84 -9.98 22.69
C GLY A 343 -14.75 -9.70 21.66
N LEU A 344 -15.06 -9.15 20.48
CA LEU A 344 -14.03 -8.68 19.54
C LEU A 344 -13.52 -7.24 19.84
N HIS A 345 -14.16 -6.54 20.78
CA HIS A 345 -13.62 -5.34 21.41
C HIS A 345 -12.56 -5.74 22.45
N SER A 346 -11.34 -5.95 21.98
CA SER A 346 -10.10 -5.79 22.76
C SER A 346 -8.93 -5.65 21.81
#